data_AF-A0A315V706-F1
#
_entry.id   AF-A0A315V706-F1
#
_cell.length_a   1.000
_cell.length_b   1.000
_cell.length_c   1.000
_cell.angle_alpha   90.00
_cell.angle_beta   90.00
_cell.angle_gamma   90.00
#
_symmetry.space_group_name_H-M   'P 1'
#
loop_
_entity.id
_entity.type
_entity.pdbx_description
1 polymer ?
#
loop_
_entity_poly.entity_id
_entity_poly.type
_entity_poly.pdbx_seq_one_letter_code
_entity_poly.pdbx_strand_id
1 'polypeptide(L)'
;MAAFGRFSQMLLRSSLTQTRRQLAAAAGHGEDSAKTWKILSFVVALPGVAVCMLNTFLKEKEHSHDAQPEFVPYSHLRIRTKRFPWGDGNKTLFHNSHVNALPDGYEGHD
;
A
#
# COMPACT_ATOMS: atom_id res chain seq x y z
N MET A 1 -37.95 53.56 -16.47
CA MET A 1 -37.16 52.39 -16.93
C MET A 1 -36.03 52.06 -15.93
N ALA A 2 -36.32 51.72 -14.66
CA ALA A 2 -35.25 51.43 -13.66
C ALA A 2 -35.57 50.34 -12.62
N ALA A 3 -36.75 49.70 -12.67
CA ALA A 3 -37.17 48.73 -11.66
C ALA A 3 -36.66 47.29 -11.92
N PHE A 4 -36.33 46.94 -13.18
CA PHE A 4 -35.98 45.56 -13.56
C PHE A 4 -34.55 45.13 -13.20
N GLY A 5 -33.60 46.06 -13.03
CA GLY A 5 -32.20 45.73 -12.69
C GLY A 5 -31.97 45.36 -11.22
N ARG A 6 -32.86 45.79 -10.31
CA ARG A 6 -32.72 45.53 -8.87
C ARG A 6 -33.07 44.10 -8.48
N PHE A 7 -34.02 43.47 -9.19
CA PHE A 7 -34.42 42.08 -8.93
C PHE A 7 -33.35 41.07 -9.37
N SER A 8 -32.68 41.28 -10.52
CA SER A 8 -31.59 40.39 -10.97
C SER A 8 -30.35 40.48 -10.07
N GLN A 9 -30.02 41.68 -9.59
CA GLN A 9 -28.94 41.86 -8.61
C GLN A 9 -29.26 41.22 -7.25
N MET A 10 -30.51 41.21 -6.80
CA MET A 10 -30.91 40.54 -5.56
C MET A 10 -30.78 39.01 -5.67
N LEU A 11 -31.20 38.41 -6.78
CA LEU A 11 -31.09 36.97 -7.01
C LEU A 11 -29.62 36.51 -7.14
N LEU A 12 -28.76 37.30 -7.78
CA LEU A 12 -27.32 37.02 -7.84
C LEU A 12 -26.65 37.15 -6.45
N ARG A 13 -27.04 38.15 -5.65
CA ARG A 13 -26.51 38.33 -4.28
C ARG A 13 -26.99 37.22 -3.32
N SER A 14 -28.23 36.75 -3.45
CA SER A 14 -28.74 35.62 -2.64
C SER A 14 -28.02 34.32 -3.00
N SER A 15 -27.78 34.09 -4.29
CA SER A 15 -27.03 32.93 -4.78
C SER A 15 -25.59 32.91 -4.23
N LEU A 16 -24.87 34.03 -4.33
CA LEU A 16 -23.49 34.14 -3.84
C LEU A 16 -23.37 34.01 -2.31
N THR A 17 -24.34 34.52 -1.57
CA THR A 17 -24.39 34.37 -0.10
C THR A 17 -24.72 32.93 0.32
N GLN A 18 -25.57 32.24 -0.43
CA GLN A 18 -25.86 30.83 -0.24
C GLN A 18 -24.63 29.95 -0.55
N THR A 19 -23.94 30.20 -1.67
CA THR A 19 -22.69 29.48 -2.01
C THR A 19 -21.59 29.71 -0.98
N ARG A 20 -21.41 30.96 -0.50
CA ARG A 20 -20.45 31.26 0.59
C ARG A 20 -20.78 30.51 1.88
N ARG A 21 -22.06 30.42 2.25
CA ARG A 21 -22.50 29.66 3.42
C ARG A 21 -22.23 28.16 3.28
N GLN A 22 -22.44 27.59 2.09
CA GLN A 22 -22.14 26.18 1.84
C GLN A 22 -20.64 25.89 1.88
N LEU A 23 -19.80 26.76 1.30
CA LEU A 23 -18.35 26.62 1.37
C LEU A 23 -17.81 26.77 2.81
N ALA A 24 -18.36 27.72 3.58
CA ALA A 24 -18.00 27.87 4.99
C ALA A 24 -18.43 26.65 5.84
N ALA A 25 -19.62 26.09 5.57
CA ALA A 25 -20.08 24.87 6.23
C ALA A 25 -19.22 23.66 5.86
N ALA A 26 -18.83 23.51 4.59
CA ALA A 26 -17.92 22.46 4.13
C ALA A 26 -16.51 22.61 4.74
N ALA A 27 -16.01 23.84 4.91
CA ALA A 27 -14.75 24.11 5.58
C ALA A 27 -14.80 23.75 7.08
N GLY A 28 -15.88 24.09 7.77
CA GLY A 28 -16.10 23.69 9.17
C GLY A 28 -16.20 22.16 9.35
N HIS A 29 -16.90 21.48 8.45
CA HIS A 29 -16.97 20.00 8.44
C HIS A 29 -15.63 19.35 8.10
N GLY A 30 -14.81 20.00 7.26
CA GLY A 30 -13.47 19.57 6.90
C GLY A 30 -12.48 19.65 8.07
N GLU A 31 -12.58 20.67 8.92
CA GLU A 31 -11.74 20.82 10.11
C GLU A 31 -12.02 19.72 11.13
N ASP A 32 -13.30 19.44 11.41
CA ASP A 32 -13.70 18.36 12.31
C ASP A 32 -13.33 16.99 11.76
N SER A 33 -13.51 16.77 10.45
CA SER A 33 -13.06 15.56 9.77
C SER A 33 -11.54 15.36 9.89
N ALA A 34 -10.74 16.39 9.65
CA ALA A 34 -9.28 16.31 9.75
C ALA A 34 -8.83 15.94 11.18
N LYS A 35 -9.48 16.48 12.21
CA LYS A 35 -9.25 16.11 13.62
C LYS A 35 -9.59 14.63 13.86
N THR A 36 -10.75 14.16 13.37
CA THR A 36 -11.13 12.74 13.48
C THR A 36 -10.11 11.82 12.83
N TRP A 37 -9.69 12.09 11.58
CA TRP A 37 -8.69 11.27 10.89
C TRP A 37 -7.34 11.29 11.59
N LYS A 38 -6.91 12.46 12.09
CA LYS A 38 -5.69 12.56 12.90
C LYS A 38 -5.76 11.65 14.13
N ILE A 39 -6.86 11.72 14.89
CA ILE A 39 -7.06 10.88 16.08
C ILE A 39 -7.05 9.40 15.70
N LEU A 40 -7.79 9.00 14.67
CA LEU A 40 -7.82 7.60 14.20
C LEU A 40 -6.44 7.11 13.76
N SER A 41 -5.66 7.92 13.05
CA SER A 41 -4.30 7.57 12.65
C SER A 41 -3.40 7.30 13.86
N PHE A 42 -3.42 8.19 14.86
CA PHE A 42 -2.52 8.07 16.02
C PHE A 42 -3.00 7.05 17.06
N VAL A 43 -4.31 6.90 17.26
CA VAL A 43 -4.89 6.10 18.33
C VAL A 43 -5.30 4.69 17.86
N VAL A 44 -5.57 4.52 16.57
CA VAL A 44 -5.99 3.22 16.01
C VAL A 44 -4.95 2.66 15.05
N ALA A 45 -4.57 3.41 14.01
CA ALA A 45 -3.71 2.88 12.96
C ALA A 45 -2.29 2.59 13.46
N LEU A 46 -1.63 3.53 14.14
CA LEU A 46 -0.28 3.32 14.66
C LEU A 46 -0.21 2.16 15.69
N PRO A 47 -1.10 2.07 16.69
CA PRO A 47 -1.12 0.92 17.59
C PRO A 47 -1.41 -0.40 16.85
N GLY A 48 -2.34 -0.40 15.89
CA GLY A 48 -2.65 -1.57 15.08
C GLY A 48 -1.45 -2.07 14.28
N VAL A 49 -0.71 -1.15 13.64
CA VAL A 49 0.55 -1.46 12.93
C VAL A 49 1.60 -1.98 13.91
N ALA A 50 1.73 -1.37 15.09
CA ALA A 50 2.71 -1.82 16.09
C ALA A 50 2.47 -3.28 16.53
N VAL A 51 1.19 -3.67 16.73
CA VAL A 51 0.83 -5.06 17.05
C VAL A 51 1.17 -6.01 15.90
N CYS A 52 0.85 -5.63 14.66
CA CYS A 52 1.17 -6.45 13.49
C CYS A 52 2.68 -6.59 13.26
N MET A 53 3.42 -5.50 13.50
CA MET A 53 4.88 -5.48 13.41
C MET A 53 5.50 -6.40 14.46
N LEU A 54 5.03 -6.35 15.71
CA LEU A 54 5.48 -7.26 16.76
C LEU A 54 5.18 -8.73 16.41
N ASN A 55 3.98 -9.03 15.90
CA ASN A 55 3.63 -10.39 15.50
C ASN A 55 4.56 -10.92 14.41
N THR A 56 4.81 -10.10 13.39
CA THR A 56 5.67 -10.47 12.26
C THR A 56 7.12 -10.65 12.71
N PHE A 57 7.62 -9.75 13.56
CA PHE A 57 8.98 -9.83 14.10
C PHE A 57 9.22 -11.08 14.96
N LEU A 58 8.24 -11.46 15.79
CA LEU A 58 8.33 -12.68 16.59
C LEU A 58 8.32 -13.93 15.68
N LYS A 59 7.43 -13.96 14.68
CA LYS A 59 7.38 -15.05 13.70
C LYS A 59 8.63 -15.16 12.85
N GLU A 60 9.22 -14.03 12.46
CA GLU A 60 10.48 -14.00 11.73
C GLU A 60 11.61 -14.63 12.57
N LYS A 61 11.68 -14.31 13.86
CA LYS A 61 12.67 -14.92 14.77
C LYS A 61 12.44 -16.40 15.02
N GLU A 62 11.18 -16.84 15.07
CA GLU A 62 10.81 -18.25 15.23
C GLU A 62 10.98 -19.04 13.92
N HIS A 63 10.87 -18.38 12.76
CA HIS A 63 11.26 -18.95 11.49
C HIS A 63 12.78 -19.07 11.45
N SER A 64 13.29 -20.11 12.07
CA SER A 64 14.62 -20.62 11.82
C SER A 64 14.78 -20.80 10.30
N HIS A 65 15.67 -20.02 9.71
CA HIS A 65 16.14 -20.22 8.35
C HIS A 65 16.90 -21.56 8.22
N ASP A 66 16.98 -22.36 9.28
CA ASP A 66 18.01 -23.37 9.49
C ASP A 66 17.79 -24.68 8.73
N ALA A 67 16.66 -24.86 8.04
CA ALA A 67 16.42 -26.06 7.23
C ALA A 67 15.87 -25.68 5.86
N GLN A 68 16.77 -25.60 4.89
CA GLN A 68 16.39 -25.66 3.49
C GLN A 68 15.63 -26.99 3.25
N PRO A 69 14.43 -26.95 2.65
CA PRO A 69 13.68 -28.18 2.40
C PRO A 69 14.45 -29.06 1.41
N GLU A 70 14.25 -30.37 1.50
CA GLU A 70 14.88 -31.31 0.56
C GLU A 70 14.57 -30.94 -0.89
N PHE A 71 15.59 -30.95 -1.74
CA PHE A 71 15.42 -30.68 -3.15
C PHE A 71 14.74 -31.86 -3.85
N VAL A 72 13.53 -31.62 -4.36
CA VAL A 72 12.83 -32.55 -5.25
C VAL A 72 12.66 -31.90 -6.64
N PRO A 73 13.17 -32.51 -7.72
CA PRO A 73 13.12 -31.96 -9.08
C PRO A 73 11.75 -32.20 -9.72
N TYR A 74 10.70 -31.59 -9.16
CA TYR A 74 9.37 -31.63 -9.73
C TYR A 74 9.35 -31.00 -11.13
N SER A 75 8.78 -31.71 -12.10
CA SER A 75 8.75 -31.30 -13.52
C SER A 75 8.04 -29.96 -13.80
N HIS A 76 7.15 -29.56 -12.90
CA HIS A 76 6.40 -28.30 -13.01
C HIS A 76 7.08 -27.12 -12.30
N LEU A 77 8.17 -27.36 -11.55
CA LEU A 77 8.92 -26.31 -10.85
C LEU A 77 10.25 -26.03 -11.57
N ARG A 78 10.78 -24.81 -11.36
CA ARG A 78 12.09 -24.36 -11.90
C ARG A 78 12.26 -24.59 -13.42
N ILE A 79 11.19 -24.54 -14.20
CA ILE A 79 11.25 -24.67 -15.65
C ILE A 79 12.12 -23.56 -16.26
N ARG A 80 12.94 -23.93 -17.25
CA ARG A 80 13.78 -23.02 -18.03
C ARG A 80 13.63 -23.33 -19.53
N THR A 81 12.66 -22.70 -20.19
CA THR A 81 12.48 -22.84 -21.66
C THR A 81 13.39 -21.90 -22.44
N LYS A 82 13.73 -20.75 -21.86
CA LYS A 82 14.68 -19.77 -22.39
C LYS A 82 15.49 -19.19 -21.24
N ARG A 83 16.75 -18.86 -21.51
CA ARG A 83 17.61 -18.15 -20.56
C ARG A 83 17.05 -16.75 -20.25
N PHE A 84 17.19 -16.33 -19.00
CA PHE A 84 16.92 -14.95 -18.60
C PHE A 84 17.91 -13.97 -19.27
N PRO A 85 17.53 -12.70 -19.49
CA PRO A 85 18.37 -11.72 -20.19
C PRO A 85 19.44 -11.07 -19.30
N TRP A 86 19.79 -11.66 -18.15
CA TRP A 86 20.81 -11.17 -17.21
C TRP A 86 21.64 -12.32 -16.64
N GLY A 87 22.82 -11.99 -16.12
CA GLY A 87 23.71 -12.95 -15.47
C GLY A 87 24.05 -14.15 -16.35
N ASP A 88 23.99 -15.35 -15.78
CA ASP A 88 24.18 -16.64 -16.46
C ASP A 88 22.92 -17.11 -17.24
N GLY A 89 21.80 -16.40 -17.07
CA GLY A 89 20.51 -16.73 -17.63
C GLY A 89 19.74 -17.83 -16.89
N ASN A 90 20.26 -18.35 -15.76
CA ASN A 90 19.64 -19.43 -14.99
C ASN A 90 18.97 -18.93 -13.69
N LYS A 91 19.54 -17.89 -13.07
CA LYS A 91 19.06 -17.29 -11.82
C LYS A 91 17.94 -16.28 -12.06
N THR A 92 16.89 -16.35 -11.24
CA THR A 92 15.79 -15.37 -11.25
C THR A 92 16.26 -13.99 -10.81
N LEU A 93 15.47 -12.94 -11.07
CA LEU A 93 15.84 -11.56 -10.71
C LEU A 93 16.13 -11.37 -9.21
N PHE A 94 15.30 -11.98 -8.35
CA PHE A 94 15.49 -12.01 -6.90
C PHE A 94 15.91 -13.41 -6.44
N HIS A 95 17.01 -13.91 -7.01
CA HIS A 95 17.55 -15.21 -6.64
C HIS A 95 18.22 -15.16 -5.25
N ASN A 96 17.94 -16.17 -4.42
CA ASN A 96 18.56 -16.35 -3.11
C ASN A 96 19.08 -17.79 -3.04
N SER A 97 20.40 -17.98 -3.08
CA SER A 97 21.06 -19.30 -3.09
C SER A 97 20.66 -20.17 -1.91
N HIS A 98 20.28 -19.56 -0.78
CA HIS A 98 19.91 -20.26 0.45
C HIS A 98 18.51 -20.89 0.39
N VAL A 99 17.59 -20.39 -0.44
CA VAL A 99 16.18 -20.88 -0.44
C VAL A 99 15.63 -21.21 -1.83
N ASN A 100 16.27 -20.71 -2.90
CA ASN A 100 15.84 -20.91 -4.26
C ASN A 100 16.75 -21.93 -4.95
N ALA A 101 16.26 -23.17 -5.09
CA ALA A 101 16.95 -24.17 -5.88
C ALA A 101 16.95 -23.80 -7.37
N LEU A 102 18.04 -24.14 -8.05
CA LEU A 102 18.14 -24.20 -9.50
C LEU A 102 17.51 -25.51 -10.03
N PRO A 103 17.37 -25.69 -11.36
CA PRO A 103 16.82 -26.93 -11.92
C PRO A 103 17.58 -28.20 -11.53
N ASP A 104 18.86 -28.05 -11.18
CA ASP A 104 19.82 -29.08 -10.81
C ASP A 104 20.02 -29.24 -9.30
N GLY A 105 19.50 -28.33 -8.46
CA GLY A 105 19.61 -28.42 -7.01
C GLY A 105 19.88 -27.08 -6.34
N TYR A 106 20.19 -27.13 -5.04
CA TYR A 106 20.62 -25.96 -4.30
C TYR A 106 22.10 -25.68 -4.51
N GLU A 107 22.46 -24.39 -4.54
CA GLU A 107 23.84 -23.97 -4.69
C GLU A 107 24.61 -24.18 -3.37
N GLY A 108 25.79 -24.81 -3.43
CA GLY A 108 26.67 -24.99 -2.27
C GLY A 108 26.42 -26.25 -1.43
N HIS A 109 25.51 -27.13 -1.86
CA HIS A 109 25.38 -28.49 -1.34
C HIS A 109 26.12 -29.46 -2.29
N ASP A 110 27.39 -29.74 -2.00
CA ASP A 110 28.11 -30.93 -2.47
C ASP A 110 28.03 -32.04 -1.39
#